data_AF-A0A1Z1CBH8-F1
#
_entry.id   AF-A0A1Z1CBH8-F1
#
_cell.length_a   1.000
_cell.length_b   1.000
_cell.length_c   1.000
_cell.angle_alpha   90.00
_cell.angle_beta   90.00
_cell.angle_gamma   90.00
#
_symmetry.space_group_name_H-M   'P 1'
#
loop_
_entity.id
_entity.type
_entity.pdbx_description
1 polymer ?
#
loop_
_entity_poly.entity_id
_entity_poly.type
_entity_poly.pdbx_seq_one_letter_code
_entity_poly.pdbx_strand_id
1 'polypeptide(L)'
;MSTSMMAEWMKAQKLKAPAMKSAPAFYRNLEEALDVRRRDHGLYTIKSNIWKDGDAIDFSSNDTLSLGASGALRKEFMQELDRHPDIPPGAGSSRVMDGNYAYLETVEDEIARFHGAEAGLILGSGFEANLAIFAAIPRSGDAIIYDELVHASTHDGMQNSQAVTRVPFRHNDTESFRDALVSVYDSQSLIRQGKRCVIVAVESFYSMDGDICPLRELITASKDIFPGGNVQFLIDEAHSTGVVGPKGAGLVCELGLEREVAIRLHTFGKALSASGGNHETLARFNDVNYVIAIILGNKTIKRALVNLARPVIYTTAPAFSVVAAVRAGYNLLKSGQTKPAQENVQRLVRHLYKTINSNAIWEEATKRGILSVPLREDWEEQPFLTHIVPIWTRQRYSYWLVFHLQFSKFCAFPIEYPTVPKGQSRVRVAFHANNTEDQVEGLVSAICDWAQEMIEIEKCVGNGNRIPKAAREVYAIMGDENVGRSRPKASQS
;
A
#
# COMPACT_ATOMS: atom_id res chain seq x y z
N MET A 1 13.56 10.09 22.54
CA MET A 1 12.92 8.81 22.18
C MET A 1 13.11 8.47 20.70
N SER A 2 12.95 9.40 19.74
CA SER A 2 13.17 9.15 18.30
C SER A 2 14.57 8.60 17.95
N THR A 3 15.60 9.08 18.63
CA THR A 3 17.00 8.62 18.49
C THR A 3 17.21 7.14 18.85
N SER A 4 16.39 6.55 19.72
CA SER A 4 16.50 5.14 20.14
C SER A 4 16.12 4.15 19.03
N MET A 5 15.07 4.44 18.27
CA MET A 5 14.53 3.53 17.25
C MET A 5 15.39 3.50 15.97
N MET A 6 15.98 4.64 15.60
CA MET A 6 16.96 4.69 14.52
C MET A 6 18.24 3.95 14.92
N ALA A 7 18.70 4.10 16.16
CA ALA A 7 19.85 3.35 16.68
C ALA A 7 19.61 1.83 16.62
N GLU A 8 18.43 1.36 17.04
CA GLU A 8 18.05 -0.05 16.92
C GLU A 8 17.96 -0.52 15.46
N TRP A 9 17.41 0.30 14.57
CA TRP A 9 17.40 0.00 13.13
C TRP A 9 18.80 -0.25 12.60
N MET A 10 19.70 0.71 12.85
CA MET A 10 21.04 0.72 12.29
C MET A 10 21.88 -0.39 12.93
N LYS A 11 21.65 -0.71 14.20
CA LYS A 11 22.22 -1.90 14.84
C LYS A 11 21.80 -3.18 14.13
N ALA A 12 20.54 -3.30 13.71
CA ALA A 12 20.08 -4.45 12.95
C ALA A 12 20.71 -4.53 11.53
N GLN A 13 21.13 -3.40 10.96
CA GLN A 13 21.84 -3.35 9.66
C GLN A 13 23.32 -3.78 9.76
N LYS A 14 23.90 -4.00 10.94
CA LYS A 14 25.30 -4.48 11.07
C LYS A 14 25.43 -5.93 10.59
N LEU A 15 26.39 -6.20 9.69
CA LEU A 15 26.66 -7.55 9.17
C LEU A 15 26.95 -8.54 10.31
N LYS A 16 26.38 -9.75 10.23
CA LYS A 16 26.50 -10.75 11.29
C LYS A 16 27.22 -12.02 10.88
N ALA A 17 27.00 -12.51 9.67
CA ALA A 17 27.55 -13.80 9.24
C ALA A 17 29.08 -13.90 9.34
N PRO A 18 29.88 -12.86 9.02
CA PRO A 18 31.35 -12.91 9.15
C PRO A 18 31.85 -13.21 10.57
N ALA A 19 31.07 -12.87 11.60
CA ALA A 19 31.42 -13.11 13.00
C ALA A 19 30.98 -14.49 13.51
N MET A 20 30.19 -15.26 12.75
CA MET A 20 29.53 -16.49 13.19
C MET A 20 30.31 -17.77 12.85
N LYS A 21 31.65 -17.75 13.00
CA LYS A 21 32.53 -18.86 12.60
C LYS A 21 32.27 -20.17 13.37
N SER A 22 31.82 -20.09 14.62
CA SER A 22 31.49 -21.25 15.47
C SER A 22 30.00 -21.61 15.47
N ALA A 23 29.15 -20.85 14.76
CA ALA A 23 27.72 -21.12 14.71
C ALA A 23 27.39 -22.31 13.78
N PRO A 24 26.31 -23.06 14.05
CA PRO A 24 25.81 -24.06 13.12
C PRO A 24 25.59 -23.48 11.72
N ALA A 25 25.87 -24.28 10.69
CA ALA A 25 25.75 -23.84 9.29
C ALA A 25 24.36 -23.28 8.97
N PHE A 26 23.30 -23.82 9.56
CA PHE A 26 21.93 -23.32 9.43
C PHE A 26 21.81 -21.82 9.75
N TYR A 27 22.23 -21.40 10.96
CA TYR A 27 22.13 -20.00 11.37
C TYR A 27 23.06 -19.10 10.59
N ARG A 28 24.26 -19.58 10.25
CA ARG A 28 25.19 -18.83 9.40
C ARG A 28 24.61 -18.57 8.01
N ASN A 29 24.03 -19.57 7.36
CA ASN A 29 23.42 -19.44 6.04
C ASN A 29 22.23 -18.46 6.05
N LEU A 30 21.41 -18.47 7.11
CA LEU A 30 20.34 -17.49 7.27
C LEU A 30 20.90 -16.06 7.42
N GLU A 31 21.91 -15.88 8.27
CA GLU A 31 22.54 -14.57 8.46
C GLU A 31 23.31 -14.11 7.22
N GLU A 32 23.86 -15.01 6.39
CA GLU A 32 24.43 -14.69 5.07
C GLU A 32 23.36 -14.17 4.11
N ALA A 33 22.18 -14.79 4.08
CA ALA A 33 21.05 -14.32 3.28
C ALA A 33 20.52 -12.96 3.78
N LEU A 34 20.46 -12.75 5.10
CA LEU A 34 20.09 -11.45 5.69
C LEU A 34 21.16 -10.38 5.43
N ASP A 35 22.44 -10.75 5.43
CA ASP A 35 23.56 -9.84 5.19
C ASP A 35 23.54 -9.25 3.78
N VAL A 36 22.92 -9.93 2.79
CA VAL A 36 22.65 -9.34 1.47
C VAL A 36 21.83 -8.06 1.60
N ARG A 37 20.78 -8.07 2.42
CA ARG A 37 19.95 -6.88 2.68
C ARG A 37 20.66 -5.84 3.53
N ARG A 38 21.41 -6.28 4.55
CA ARG A 38 22.15 -5.38 5.45
C ARG A 38 23.19 -4.52 4.74
N ARG A 39 23.87 -5.04 3.71
CA ARG A 39 24.86 -4.28 2.91
C ARG A 39 24.28 -2.99 2.32
N ASP A 40 23.01 -3.03 1.95
CA ASP A 40 22.29 -1.90 1.37
C ASP A 40 21.37 -1.20 2.40
N HIS A 41 21.51 -1.50 3.69
CA HIS A 41 20.63 -1.05 4.77
C HIS A 41 19.14 -1.40 4.54
N GLY A 42 18.87 -2.47 3.78
CA GLY A 42 17.53 -2.91 3.41
C GLY A 42 16.97 -4.04 4.27
N LEU A 43 17.57 -4.33 5.44
CA LEU A 43 17.01 -5.33 6.35
C LEU A 43 15.75 -4.78 7.00
N TYR A 44 14.64 -5.51 6.85
CA TYR A 44 13.41 -5.21 7.56
C TYR A 44 13.50 -5.62 9.02
N THR A 45 12.99 -4.77 9.89
CA THR A 45 12.90 -5.00 11.33
C THR A 45 11.50 -4.67 11.79
N ILE A 46 10.87 -5.60 12.51
CA ILE A 46 9.61 -5.32 13.20
C ILE A 46 9.94 -4.41 14.39
N LYS A 47 9.24 -3.29 14.49
CA LYS A 47 9.44 -2.31 15.55
C LYS A 47 8.10 -1.80 16.04
N SER A 48 8.07 -1.47 17.32
CA SER A 48 7.01 -0.64 17.88
C SER A 48 7.13 0.74 17.23
N ASN A 49 6.05 1.22 16.61
CA ASN A 49 6.02 2.56 16.02
C ASN A 49 5.92 3.60 17.13
N ILE A 50 7.00 3.78 17.90
CA ILE A 50 7.04 4.66 19.08
C ILE A 50 6.71 6.13 18.76
N TRP A 51 6.73 6.52 17.48
CA TRP A 51 6.27 7.83 17.05
C TRP A 51 4.75 7.99 17.12
N LYS A 52 3.97 6.89 17.04
CA LYS A 52 2.51 6.92 17.24
C LYS A 52 2.14 7.19 18.69
N ASP A 53 3.07 6.96 19.61
CA ASP A 53 2.93 7.18 21.05
C ASP A 53 3.61 8.48 21.50
N GLY A 54 4.14 9.27 20.56
CA GLY A 54 4.84 10.54 20.79
C GLY A 54 4.10 11.75 20.23
N ASP A 55 4.79 12.89 20.15
CA ASP A 55 4.29 14.17 19.63
C ASP A 55 4.51 14.35 18.11
N ALA A 56 4.73 13.25 17.39
CA ALA A 56 4.98 13.27 15.96
C ALA A 56 3.69 13.25 15.14
N ILE A 57 3.70 13.96 14.02
CA ILE A 57 2.57 14.05 13.09
C ILE A 57 2.63 12.87 12.10
N ASP A 58 1.55 12.10 12.04
CA ASP A 58 1.44 10.93 11.17
C ASP A 58 1.15 11.33 9.71
N PHE A 59 2.10 11.01 8.83
CA PHE A 59 1.95 10.99 7.37
C PHE A 59 2.37 9.64 6.79
N SER A 60 2.22 8.57 7.55
CA SER A 60 2.82 7.26 7.27
C SER A 60 1.83 6.10 7.29
N SER A 61 0.82 6.17 8.16
CA SER A 61 -0.15 5.08 8.30
C SER A 61 -1.10 5.00 7.10
N ASN A 62 -1.97 3.99 7.12
CA ASN A 62 -3.01 3.83 6.11
C ASN A 62 -4.41 4.13 6.70
N ASP A 63 -4.50 4.75 7.89
CA ASP A 63 -5.77 5.17 8.51
C ASP A 63 -6.28 6.46 7.84
N THR A 64 -6.50 6.41 6.52
CA THR A 64 -6.73 7.58 5.65
C THR A 64 -7.90 8.45 6.13
N LEU A 65 -8.98 7.86 6.62
CA LEU A 65 -10.14 8.59 7.14
C LEU A 65 -10.05 8.89 8.63
N SER A 66 -8.95 8.50 9.28
CA SER A 66 -8.71 8.66 10.72
C SER A 66 -9.82 8.05 11.58
N LEU A 67 -10.50 6.99 11.12
CA LEU A 67 -11.61 6.36 11.86
C LEU A 67 -11.09 5.57 13.06
N GLY A 68 -9.87 5.05 12.96
CA GLY A 68 -9.14 4.44 14.07
C GLY A 68 -8.69 5.51 15.05
N ALA A 69 -7.96 6.52 14.55
CA ALA A 69 -7.38 7.59 15.35
C ALA A 69 -8.41 8.49 16.08
N SER A 70 -9.59 8.70 15.49
CA SER A 70 -10.69 9.48 16.09
C SER A 70 -11.54 8.68 17.07
N GLY A 71 -11.38 7.35 17.11
CA GLY A 71 -12.24 6.44 17.88
C GLY A 71 -13.64 6.24 17.30
N ALA A 72 -13.96 6.83 16.14
CA ALA A 72 -15.27 6.69 15.49
C ALA A 72 -15.59 5.23 15.17
N LEU A 73 -14.62 4.49 14.59
CA LEU A 73 -14.80 3.07 14.31
C LEU A 73 -14.98 2.26 15.58
N ARG A 74 -14.18 2.54 16.61
CA ARG A 74 -14.28 1.85 17.91
C ARG A 74 -15.68 2.02 18.50
N LYS A 75 -16.24 3.23 18.46
CA LYS A 75 -17.60 3.50 18.97
C LYS A 75 -18.65 2.69 18.23
N GLU A 76 -18.65 2.72 16.89
CA GLU A 76 -19.62 1.96 16.09
C GLU A 76 -19.43 0.45 16.25
N PHE A 77 -18.18 -0.02 16.33
CA PHE A 77 -17.85 -1.42 16.54
C PHE A 77 -18.39 -1.94 17.87
N MET A 78 -18.19 -1.21 18.98
CA MET A 78 -18.74 -1.60 20.29
C MET A 78 -20.27 -1.68 20.24
N GLN A 79 -20.92 -0.74 19.56
CA GLN A 79 -22.38 -0.80 19.37
C GLN A 79 -22.80 -2.00 18.53
N GLU A 80 -22.02 -2.39 17.52
CA GLU A 80 -22.31 -3.59 16.72
C GLU A 80 -22.18 -4.88 17.53
N LEU A 81 -21.20 -4.96 18.43
CA LEU A 81 -21.08 -6.07 19.38
C LEU A 81 -22.29 -6.12 20.33
N ASP A 82 -22.70 -4.98 20.88
CA ASP A 82 -23.85 -4.89 21.79
C ASP A 82 -25.18 -5.30 21.11
N ARG A 83 -25.30 -5.11 19.79
CA ARG A 83 -26.45 -5.56 18.98
C ARG A 83 -26.49 -7.08 18.80
N HIS A 84 -25.36 -7.77 18.99
CA HIS A 84 -25.18 -9.19 18.67
C HIS A 84 -24.46 -9.96 19.80
N PRO A 85 -24.99 -9.95 21.04
CA PRO A 85 -24.31 -10.52 22.20
C PRO A 85 -24.17 -12.05 22.17
N ASP A 86 -25.03 -12.74 21.39
CA ASP A 86 -25.11 -14.20 21.37
C ASP A 86 -24.19 -14.86 20.32
N ILE A 87 -23.50 -14.07 19.49
CA ILE A 87 -22.60 -14.60 18.45
C ILE A 87 -21.21 -14.85 19.06
N PRO A 88 -20.69 -16.08 19.01
CA PRO A 88 -19.34 -16.37 19.50
C PRO A 88 -18.28 -15.55 18.76
N PRO A 89 -17.20 -15.12 19.42
CA PRO A 89 -16.17 -14.28 18.80
C PRO A 89 -15.43 -15.01 17.66
N GLY A 90 -15.19 -16.31 17.79
CA GLY A 90 -14.50 -17.13 16.80
C GLY A 90 -15.44 -17.84 15.83
N ALA A 91 -15.01 -18.04 14.59
CA ALA A 91 -15.78 -18.80 13.60
C ALA A 91 -15.74 -20.32 13.81
N GLY A 92 -14.75 -20.85 14.56
CA GLY A 92 -14.68 -22.27 14.94
C GLY A 92 -14.17 -23.25 13.88
N SER A 93 -14.26 -22.94 12.58
CA SER A 93 -13.71 -23.76 11.49
C SER A 93 -13.52 -22.98 10.19
N SER A 94 -13.26 -23.65 9.07
CA SER A 94 -13.18 -23.05 7.74
C SER A 94 -14.55 -22.71 7.14
N ARG A 95 -14.57 -21.87 6.08
CA ARG A 95 -15.79 -21.47 5.38
C ARG A 95 -16.59 -22.63 4.78
N VAL A 96 -15.92 -23.71 4.40
CA VAL A 96 -16.54 -24.87 3.74
C VAL A 96 -16.93 -25.98 4.73
N MET A 97 -16.56 -25.81 6.00
CA MET A 97 -16.93 -26.69 7.11
C MET A 97 -17.87 -25.91 8.05
N ASP A 98 -17.69 -26.05 9.36
CA ASP A 98 -18.56 -25.46 10.39
C ASP A 98 -18.29 -23.96 10.67
N GLY A 99 -17.47 -23.30 9.84
CA GLY A 99 -17.01 -21.93 10.07
C GLY A 99 -17.83 -20.84 9.39
N ASN A 100 -18.84 -21.22 8.61
CA ASN A 100 -19.70 -20.26 7.90
C ASN A 100 -20.98 -20.03 8.68
N TYR A 101 -21.32 -18.77 8.93
CA TYR A 101 -22.43 -18.37 9.81
C TYR A 101 -23.23 -17.22 9.19
N ALA A 102 -24.52 -17.14 9.54
CA ALA A 102 -25.48 -16.24 8.89
C ALA A 102 -25.10 -14.74 8.93
N TYR A 103 -24.46 -14.29 10.01
CA TYR A 103 -24.00 -12.91 10.13
C TYR A 103 -22.93 -12.57 9.09
N LEU A 104 -21.98 -13.47 8.83
CA LEU A 104 -20.96 -13.30 7.80
C LEU A 104 -21.58 -13.15 6.40
N GLU A 105 -22.52 -14.02 6.06
CA GLU A 105 -23.23 -13.97 4.77
C GLU A 105 -24.03 -12.68 4.60
N THR A 106 -24.73 -12.25 5.66
CA THR A 106 -25.50 -11.00 5.66
C THR A 106 -24.60 -9.80 5.38
N VAL A 107 -23.43 -9.75 6.02
CA VAL A 107 -22.45 -8.67 5.81
C VAL A 107 -21.85 -8.73 4.41
N GLU A 108 -21.54 -9.92 3.89
CA GLU A 108 -21.10 -10.10 2.48
C GLU A 108 -22.12 -9.53 1.49
N ASP A 109 -23.40 -9.82 1.68
CA ASP A 109 -24.48 -9.36 0.80
C ASP A 109 -24.76 -7.86 0.93
N GLU A 110 -24.63 -7.30 2.13
CA GLU A 110 -24.72 -5.86 2.35
C GLU A 110 -23.58 -5.10 1.65
N ILE A 111 -22.35 -5.62 1.73
CA ILE A 111 -21.18 -5.01 1.09
C ILE A 111 -21.26 -5.16 -0.42
N ALA A 112 -21.66 -6.33 -0.93
CA ALA A 112 -21.86 -6.55 -2.36
C ALA A 112 -22.87 -5.54 -2.93
N ARG A 113 -24.02 -5.36 -2.26
CA ARG A 113 -25.02 -4.36 -2.66
C ARG A 113 -24.49 -2.93 -2.60
N PHE A 114 -23.71 -2.58 -1.56
CA PHE A 114 -23.13 -1.25 -1.42
C PHE A 114 -22.25 -0.87 -2.62
N HIS A 115 -21.52 -1.85 -3.17
CA HIS A 115 -20.63 -1.67 -4.32
C HIS A 115 -21.27 -2.02 -5.67
N GLY A 116 -22.57 -2.33 -5.71
CA GLY A 116 -23.24 -2.74 -6.96
C GLY A 116 -22.75 -4.08 -7.54
N ALA A 117 -22.25 -4.99 -6.70
CA ALA A 117 -21.87 -6.35 -7.08
C ALA A 117 -23.00 -7.36 -6.78
N GLU A 118 -23.02 -8.50 -7.46
CA GLU A 118 -24.00 -9.56 -7.20
C GLU A 118 -23.66 -10.37 -5.93
N ALA A 119 -22.37 -10.58 -5.67
CA ALA A 119 -21.90 -11.38 -4.54
C ALA A 119 -20.55 -10.88 -4.01
N GLY A 120 -20.32 -11.12 -2.71
CA GLY A 120 -19.05 -10.86 -2.04
C GLY A 120 -18.55 -12.09 -1.28
N LEU A 121 -17.22 -12.21 -1.14
CA LEU A 121 -16.56 -13.23 -0.33
C LEU A 121 -15.47 -12.58 0.53
N ILE A 122 -15.64 -12.62 1.84
CA ILE A 122 -14.71 -12.06 2.84
C ILE A 122 -13.58 -13.07 3.12
N LEU A 123 -12.33 -12.60 3.11
CA LEU A 123 -11.10 -13.35 3.40
C LEU A 123 -10.23 -12.63 4.45
N GLY A 124 -9.25 -13.35 5.02
CA GLY A 124 -8.42 -12.91 6.13
C GLY A 124 -7.33 -11.90 5.80
N SER A 125 -7.17 -11.46 4.54
CA SER A 125 -6.42 -10.26 4.15
C SER A 125 -6.55 -9.95 2.64
N GLY A 126 -6.12 -8.75 2.22
CA GLY A 126 -6.00 -8.41 0.79
C GLY A 126 -4.94 -9.24 0.06
N PHE A 127 -3.85 -9.58 0.76
CA PHE A 127 -2.82 -10.47 0.21
C PHE A 127 -3.39 -11.85 -0.09
N GLU A 128 -4.10 -12.44 0.87
CA GLU A 128 -4.77 -13.73 0.73
C GLU A 128 -5.85 -13.71 -0.36
N ALA A 129 -6.60 -12.61 -0.48
CA ALA A 129 -7.59 -12.43 -1.53
C ALA A 129 -6.96 -12.44 -2.93
N ASN A 130 -5.85 -11.73 -3.17
CA ASN A 130 -5.14 -11.79 -4.44
C ASN A 130 -4.63 -13.22 -4.73
N LEU A 131 -4.03 -13.90 -3.75
CA LEU A 131 -3.64 -15.31 -3.90
C LEU A 131 -4.82 -16.20 -4.30
N ALA A 132 -5.97 -16.04 -3.63
CA ALA A 132 -7.17 -16.82 -3.88
C ALA A 132 -7.71 -16.60 -5.30
N ILE A 133 -7.76 -15.34 -5.77
CA ILE A 133 -8.26 -15.02 -7.10
C ILE A 133 -7.39 -15.66 -8.18
N PHE A 134 -6.08 -15.41 -8.15
CA PHE A 134 -5.19 -15.89 -9.22
C PHE A 134 -4.97 -17.41 -9.21
N ALA A 135 -5.13 -18.08 -8.06
CA ALA A 135 -5.12 -19.54 -8.01
C ALA A 135 -6.41 -20.17 -8.58
N ALA A 136 -7.56 -19.52 -8.40
CA ALA A 136 -8.88 -20.13 -8.63
C ALA A 136 -9.62 -19.65 -9.90
N ILE A 137 -9.34 -18.44 -10.38
CA ILE A 137 -10.10 -17.84 -11.49
C ILE A 137 -9.44 -18.10 -12.84
N PRO A 138 -8.19 -17.65 -13.12
CA PRO A 138 -7.57 -17.91 -14.41
C PRO A 138 -7.46 -19.41 -14.68
N ARG A 139 -7.87 -19.88 -15.86
CA ARG A 139 -7.85 -21.30 -16.26
C ARG A 139 -6.80 -21.56 -17.33
N SER A 140 -6.49 -22.84 -17.56
CA SER A 140 -5.58 -23.24 -18.64
C SER A 140 -6.08 -22.76 -20.01
N GLY A 141 -5.22 -22.03 -20.72
CA GLY A 141 -5.52 -21.43 -22.03
C GLY A 141 -6.00 -19.98 -21.97
N ASP A 142 -6.31 -19.45 -20.78
CA ASP A 142 -6.48 -18.01 -20.59
C ASP A 142 -5.11 -17.31 -20.56
N ALA A 143 -5.11 -16.00 -20.76
CA ALA A 143 -3.94 -15.14 -20.59
C ALA A 143 -4.18 -14.11 -19.48
N ILE A 144 -3.11 -13.74 -18.78
CA ILE A 144 -3.14 -12.63 -17.82
C ILE A 144 -2.32 -11.47 -18.40
N ILE A 145 -2.94 -10.32 -18.57
CA ILE A 145 -2.25 -9.06 -18.83
C ILE A 145 -2.24 -8.27 -17.53
N TYR A 146 -1.11 -7.72 -17.12
CA TYR A 146 -1.01 -7.03 -15.84
C TYR A 146 -0.10 -5.82 -15.92
N ASP A 147 -0.42 -4.79 -15.14
CA ASP A 147 0.46 -3.63 -14.98
C ASP A 147 1.74 -4.07 -14.26
N GLU A 148 2.91 -3.63 -14.72
CA GLU A 148 4.18 -4.08 -14.15
C GLU A 148 4.38 -3.70 -12.67
N LEU A 149 3.60 -2.74 -12.13
CA LEU A 149 3.65 -2.31 -10.74
C LEU A 149 2.51 -2.82 -9.86
N VAL A 150 1.72 -3.81 -10.32
CA VAL A 150 0.75 -4.49 -9.45
C VAL A 150 1.41 -5.04 -8.19
N HIS A 151 0.65 -5.07 -7.10
CA HIS A 151 1.14 -5.45 -5.78
C HIS A 151 1.82 -6.83 -5.78
N ALA A 152 2.81 -7.01 -4.89
CA ALA A 152 3.52 -8.28 -4.72
C ALA A 152 2.58 -9.49 -4.55
N SER A 153 1.44 -9.31 -3.86
CA SER A 153 0.43 -10.38 -3.72
C SER A 153 -0.17 -10.84 -5.05
N THR A 154 -0.29 -9.94 -6.02
CA THR A 154 -0.76 -10.25 -7.37
C THR A 154 0.29 -11.07 -8.11
N HIS A 155 1.56 -10.70 -8.02
CA HIS A 155 2.66 -11.52 -8.57
C HIS A 155 2.71 -12.92 -7.94
N ASP A 156 2.64 -13.02 -6.61
CA ASP A 156 2.65 -14.31 -5.89
C ASP A 156 1.41 -15.15 -6.21
N GLY A 157 0.25 -14.51 -6.39
CA GLY A 157 -0.98 -15.15 -6.82
C GLY A 157 -0.83 -15.71 -8.24
N MET A 158 -0.31 -14.88 -9.16
CA MET A 158 -0.05 -15.29 -10.53
C MET A 158 0.90 -16.48 -10.59
N GLN A 159 1.93 -16.57 -9.75
CA GLN A 159 2.83 -17.74 -9.73
C GLN A 159 2.08 -19.08 -9.57
N ASN A 160 0.95 -19.09 -8.85
CA ASN A 160 0.11 -20.26 -8.62
C ASN A 160 -1.05 -20.41 -9.63
N SER A 161 -1.11 -19.55 -10.65
CA SER A 161 -2.17 -19.54 -11.66
C SER A 161 -2.03 -20.65 -12.70
N GLN A 162 -3.16 -21.19 -13.16
CA GLN A 162 -3.22 -22.13 -14.29
C GLN A 162 -3.05 -21.45 -15.66
N ALA A 163 -3.19 -20.12 -15.72
CA ALA A 163 -2.88 -19.34 -16.91
C ALA A 163 -1.35 -19.16 -17.01
N VAL A 164 -0.75 -19.85 -17.98
CA VAL A 164 0.70 -19.82 -18.21
C VAL A 164 1.13 -18.59 -19.01
N THR A 165 0.26 -18.06 -19.87
CA THR A 165 0.52 -16.85 -20.65
C THR A 165 0.31 -15.63 -19.76
N ARG A 166 1.40 -14.92 -19.47
CA ARG A 166 1.41 -13.73 -18.60
C ARG A 166 2.22 -12.64 -19.27
N VAL A 167 1.58 -11.51 -19.57
CA VAL A 167 2.18 -10.41 -20.33
C VAL A 167 2.10 -9.14 -19.51
N PRO A 168 3.23 -8.59 -19.02
CA PRO A 168 3.22 -7.28 -18.39
C PRO A 168 3.01 -6.19 -19.44
N PHE A 169 2.45 -5.06 -19.03
CA PHE A 169 2.54 -3.79 -19.77
C PHE A 169 3.15 -2.71 -18.87
N ARG A 170 3.75 -1.68 -19.50
CA ARG A 170 4.37 -0.58 -18.76
C ARG A 170 3.35 0.13 -17.89
N HIS A 171 3.79 0.59 -16.73
CA HIS A 171 2.92 1.17 -15.72
C HIS A 171 2.02 2.29 -16.24
N ASN A 172 0.70 2.14 -16.08
CA ASN A 172 -0.33 3.09 -16.52
C ASN A 172 -0.23 3.53 -18.00
N ASP A 173 0.48 2.77 -18.84
CA ASP A 173 0.73 3.08 -20.25
C ASP A 173 -0.30 2.38 -21.14
N THR A 174 -1.27 3.15 -21.63
CA THR A 174 -2.38 2.64 -22.46
C THR A 174 -1.92 2.08 -23.80
N GLU A 175 -0.81 2.58 -24.36
CA GLU A 175 -0.27 2.08 -25.64
C GLU A 175 0.47 0.77 -25.42
N SER A 176 1.31 0.67 -24.38
CA SER A 176 1.92 -0.60 -24.00
C SER A 176 0.87 -1.67 -23.68
N PHE A 177 -0.27 -1.27 -23.09
CA PHE A 177 -1.39 -2.18 -22.85
C PHE A 177 -2.05 -2.65 -24.17
N ARG A 178 -2.26 -1.75 -25.13
CA ARG A 178 -2.75 -2.11 -26.48
C ARG A 178 -1.81 -3.11 -27.16
N ASP A 179 -0.49 -2.88 -27.08
CA ASP A 179 0.52 -3.80 -27.63
C ASP A 179 0.42 -5.19 -26.98
N ALA A 180 0.25 -5.26 -25.65
CA ALA A 180 0.06 -6.51 -24.93
C ALA A 180 -1.22 -7.25 -25.38
N LEU A 181 -2.32 -6.53 -25.57
CA LEU A 181 -3.58 -7.09 -26.06
C LEU A 181 -3.42 -7.67 -27.47
N VAL A 182 -2.80 -6.93 -28.40
CA VAL A 182 -2.53 -7.40 -29.77
C VAL A 182 -1.62 -8.63 -29.74
N SER A 183 -0.56 -8.61 -28.94
CA SER A 183 0.34 -9.76 -28.78
C SER A 183 -0.39 -11.03 -28.32
N VAL A 184 -1.32 -10.91 -27.37
CA VAL A 184 -2.15 -12.03 -26.91
C VAL A 184 -3.14 -12.46 -28.00
N TYR A 185 -3.79 -11.52 -28.68
CA TYR A 185 -4.71 -11.80 -29.78
C TYR A 185 -4.03 -12.62 -30.90
N ASP A 186 -2.81 -12.23 -31.28
CA ASP A 186 -2.04 -12.83 -32.36
C ASP A 186 -1.37 -14.15 -31.98
N SER A 187 -1.00 -14.32 -30.72
CA SER A 187 -0.32 -15.54 -30.25
C SER A 187 -1.27 -16.63 -29.72
N GLN A 188 -2.46 -16.27 -29.21
CA GLN A 188 -3.35 -17.21 -28.51
C GLN A 188 -4.63 -17.51 -29.31
N SER A 189 -4.60 -18.58 -30.10
CA SER A 189 -5.72 -18.95 -31.00
C SER A 189 -7.04 -19.22 -30.28
N LEU A 190 -7.01 -19.83 -29.08
CA LEU A 190 -8.22 -20.10 -28.29
C LEU A 190 -8.86 -18.81 -27.78
N ILE A 191 -8.06 -17.80 -27.44
CA ILE A 191 -8.55 -16.48 -27.01
C ILE A 191 -9.14 -15.75 -28.21
N ARG A 192 -8.47 -15.75 -29.37
CA ARG A 192 -9.00 -15.15 -30.61
C ARG A 192 -10.35 -15.76 -31.03
N GLN A 193 -10.52 -17.06 -30.83
CA GLN A 193 -11.77 -17.77 -31.12
C GLN A 193 -12.85 -17.59 -30.05
N GLY A 194 -12.60 -16.81 -28.99
CA GLY A 194 -13.55 -16.62 -27.89
C GLY A 194 -13.76 -17.85 -27.00
N LYS A 195 -12.91 -18.87 -27.09
CA LYS A 195 -12.98 -20.09 -26.26
C LYS A 195 -12.27 -19.93 -24.92
N ARG A 196 -11.41 -18.92 -24.80
CA ARG A 196 -10.64 -18.53 -23.61
C ARG A 196 -10.61 -17.01 -23.48
N CYS A 197 -10.26 -16.51 -22.31
CA CYS A 197 -10.30 -15.09 -22.01
C CYS A 197 -8.91 -14.49 -21.72
N VAL A 198 -8.88 -13.16 -21.75
CA VAL A 198 -7.81 -12.34 -21.18
C VAL A 198 -8.31 -11.81 -19.84
N ILE A 199 -7.50 -11.95 -18.79
CA ILE A 199 -7.74 -11.35 -17.49
C ILE A 199 -6.77 -10.19 -17.33
N VAL A 200 -7.29 -8.98 -17.19
CA VAL A 200 -6.50 -7.77 -16.99
C VAL A 200 -6.43 -7.47 -15.49
N ALA A 201 -5.23 -7.42 -14.93
CA ALA A 201 -5.00 -7.15 -13.51
C ALA A 201 -4.29 -5.80 -13.31
N VAL A 202 -4.96 -4.89 -12.60
CA VAL A 202 -4.45 -3.55 -12.28
C VAL A 202 -4.88 -3.13 -10.87
N GLU A 203 -4.20 -2.15 -10.27
CA GLU A 203 -4.67 -1.47 -9.06
C GLU A 203 -5.46 -0.23 -9.46
N SER A 204 -6.45 0.18 -8.66
CA SER A 204 -7.15 1.44 -8.89
C SER A 204 -6.25 2.64 -8.57
N PHE A 205 -5.70 2.66 -7.35
CA PHE A 205 -4.76 3.62 -6.81
C PHE A 205 -3.50 2.85 -6.40
N TYR A 206 -2.37 3.14 -7.01
CA TYR A 206 -1.15 2.39 -6.73
C TYR A 206 -0.51 2.82 -5.41
N SER A 207 -0.22 1.83 -4.57
CA SER A 207 0.17 2.04 -3.17
C SER A 207 1.46 2.85 -2.97
N MET A 208 2.40 2.77 -3.91
CA MET A 208 3.73 3.38 -3.80
C MET A 208 3.86 4.69 -4.58
N ASP A 209 3.24 4.75 -5.76
CA ASP A 209 3.35 5.90 -6.68
C ASP A 209 2.23 6.90 -6.55
N GLY A 210 1.14 6.57 -5.85
CA GLY A 210 0.06 7.52 -5.66
C GLY A 210 -0.50 8.02 -7.00
N ASP A 211 -0.53 7.15 -8.00
CA ASP A 211 -1.19 7.46 -9.26
C ASP A 211 -2.43 6.58 -9.42
N ILE A 212 -3.20 6.89 -10.45
CA ILE A 212 -4.56 6.41 -10.66
C ILE A 212 -4.60 5.71 -12.00
N CYS A 213 -5.09 4.47 -12.00
CA CYS A 213 -5.24 3.69 -13.22
C CYS A 213 -6.14 4.39 -14.24
N PRO A 214 -5.72 4.51 -15.53
CA PRO A 214 -6.54 5.04 -16.61
C PRO A 214 -7.59 4.00 -17.06
N LEU A 215 -8.48 3.62 -16.14
CA LEU A 215 -9.33 2.45 -16.28
C LEU A 215 -10.31 2.56 -17.46
N ARG A 216 -10.82 3.78 -17.76
CA ARG A 216 -11.72 3.99 -18.90
C ARG A 216 -11.01 3.71 -20.23
N GLU A 217 -9.77 4.14 -20.33
CA GLU A 217 -8.91 4.00 -21.49
C GLU A 217 -8.54 2.52 -21.72
N LEU A 218 -8.17 1.79 -20.66
CA LEU A 218 -7.88 0.36 -20.74
C LEU A 218 -9.11 -0.46 -21.16
N ILE A 219 -10.29 -0.17 -20.60
CA ILE A 219 -11.53 -0.85 -21.00
C ILE A 219 -11.87 -0.55 -22.47
N THR A 220 -11.72 0.70 -22.90
CA THR A 220 -11.97 1.11 -24.29
C THR A 220 -11.03 0.36 -25.25
N ALA A 221 -9.74 0.35 -24.97
CA ALA A 221 -8.74 -0.39 -25.75
C ALA A 221 -9.05 -1.90 -25.83
N SER A 222 -9.52 -2.48 -24.72
CA SER A 222 -9.92 -3.89 -24.67
C SER A 222 -11.10 -4.19 -25.58
N LYS A 223 -12.11 -3.31 -25.62
CA LYS A 223 -13.27 -3.45 -26.49
C LYS A 223 -12.93 -3.27 -27.97
N ASP A 224 -11.99 -2.37 -28.28
CA ASP A 224 -11.51 -2.17 -29.65
C ASP A 224 -10.86 -3.44 -30.22
N ILE A 225 -10.03 -4.11 -29.42
CA ILE A 225 -9.22 -5.27 -29.86
C ILE A 225 -10.01 -6.58 -29.71
N PHE A 226 -10.83 -6.72 -28.66
CA PHE A 226 -11.63 -7.91 -28.36
C PHE A 226 -13.13 -7.57 -28.28
N PRO A 227 -13.79 -7.26 -29.41
CA PRO A 227 -15.22 -6.89 -29.43
C PRO A 227 -16.15 -8.03 -28.99
N GLY A 228 -15.66 -9.27 -28.97
CA GLY A 228 -16.37 -10.45 -28.47
C GLY A 228 -16.52 -10.51 -26.93
N GLY A 229 -15.94 -9.58 -26.18
CA GLY A 229 -16.13 -9.46 -24.74
C GLY A 229 -15.37 -10.49 -23.89
N ASN A 230 -14.37 -11.15 -24.45
CA ASN A 230 -13.55 -12.12 -23.73
C ASN A 230 -12.35 -11.50 -22.99
N VAL A 231 -12.34 -10.18 -22.76
CA VAL A 231 -11.41 -9.50 -21.84
C VAL A 231 -12.17 -9.16 -20.56
N GLN A 232 -11.62 -9.53 -19.41
CA GLN A 232 -12.26 -9.34 -18.10
C GLN A 232 -11.29 -8.64 -17.16
N PHE A 233 -11.78 -7.64 -16.42
CA PHE A 233 -10.96 -6.85 -15.51
C PHE A 233 -11.04 -7.35 -14.07
N LEU A 234 -9.88 -7.39 -13.42
CA LEU A 234 -9.66 -7.59 -12.00
C LEU A 234 -8.98 -6.33 -11.46
N ILE A 235 -9.69 -5.60 -10.60
CA ILE A 235 -9.23 -4.33 -10.04
C ILE A 235 -9.00 -4.48 -8.54
N ASP A 236 -7.79 -4.18 -8.08
CA ASP A 236 -7.49 -4.02 -6.65
C ASP A 236 -7.82 -2.59 -6.21
N GLU A 237 -8.89 -2.43 -5.44
CA GLU A 237 -9.40 -1.17 -4.90
C GLU A 237 -8.92 -0.91 -3.46
N ALA A 238 -7.81 -1.52 -3.04
CA ALA A 238 -7.27 -1.41 -1.69
C ALA A 238 -7.14 0.04 -1.20
N HIS A 239 -6.62 0.94 -2.05
CA HIS A 239 -6.31 2.33 -1.70
C HIS A 239 -7.35 3.35 -2.16
N SER A 240 -8.35 2.97 -2.95
CA SER A 240 -9.48 3.83 -3.33
C SER A 240 -10.69 3.65 -2.40
N THR A 241 -10.85 2.46 -1.81
CA THR A 241 -11.94 2.12 -0.88
C THR A 241 -11.99 3.13 0.26
N GLY A 242 -13.15 3.70 0.53
CA GLY A 242 -13.37 4.71 1.55
C GLY A 242 -12.94 6.12 1.15
N VAL A 243 -12.13 6.31 0.11
CA VAL A 243 -11.54 7.60 -0.25
C VAL A 243 -12.34 8.31 -1.34
N VAL A 244 -12.71 7.59 -2.40
CA VAL A 244 -13.42 8.13 -3.57
C VAL A 244 -14.68 7.30 -3.89
N GLY A 245 -15.51 7.76 -4.81
CA GLY A 245 -16.77 7.10 -5.14
C GLY A 245 -17.94 7.54 -4.27
N PRO A 246 -19.18 7.28 -4.71
CA PRO A 246 -20.37 7.52 -3.89
C PRO A 246 -20.22 6.87 -2.52
N LYS A 247 -20.26 7.69 -1.45
CA LYS A 247 -20.06 7.25 -0.06
C LYS A 247 -18.73 6.51 0.19
N GLY A 248 -17.69 6.72 -0.62
CA GLY A 248 -16.41 6.02 -0.50
C GLY A 248 -16.39 4.62 -1.11
N ALA A 249 -17.22 4.33 -2.12
CA ALA A 249 -17.30 3.00 -2.72
C ALA A 249 -16.09 2.59 -3.60
N GLY A 250 -15.12 3.48 -3.84
CA GLY A 250 -13.94 3.19 -4.67
C GLY A 250 -14.03 3.76 -6.08
N LEU A 251 -12.94 3.61 -6.84
CA LEU A 251 -12.75 4.23 -8.15
C LEU A 251 -13.69 3.64 -9.20
N VAL A 252 -13.94 2.32 -9.17
CA VAL A 252 -14.82 1.68 -10.16
C VAL A 252 -16.24 2.24 -10.06
N CYS A 253 -16.74 2.44 -8.84
CA CYS A 253 -18.05 3.04 -8.59
C CYS A 253 -18.06 4.55 -8.94
N GLU A 254 -16.98 5.28 -8.65
CA GLU A 254 -16.82 6.69 -9.09
C GLU A 254 -16.94 6.83 -10.61
N LEU A 255 -16.37 5.89 -11.36
CA LEU A 255 -16.39 5.91 -12.82
C LEU A 255 -17.68 5.30 -13.42
N GLY A 256 -18.54 4.68 -12.61
CA GLY A 256 -19.73 3.97 -13.09
C GLY A 256 -19.40 2.74 -13.96
N LEU A 257 -18.30 2.05 -13.65
CA LEU A 257 -17.75 0.93 -14.43
C LEU A 257 -17.99 -0.44 -13.78
N GLU A 258 -18.90 -0.54 -12.82
CA GLU A 258 -19.14 -1.76 -12.03
C GLU A 258 -19.53 -2.96 -12.91
N ARG A 259 -20.16 -2.71 -14.06
CA ARG A 259 -20.56 -3.74 -15.03
C ARG A 259 -19.45 -4.16 -16.01
N GLU A 260 -18.39 -3.37 -16.10
CA GLU A 260 -17.23 -3.63 -16.98
C GLU A 260 -16.12 -4.41 -16.25
N VAL A 261 -16.22 -4.49 -14.92
CA VAL A 261 -15.23 -5.13 -14.06
C VAL A 261 -15.78 -6.44 -13.49
N ALA A 262 -15.11 -7.54 -13.80
CA ALA A 262 -15.53 -8.87 -13.36
C ALA A 262 -15.26 -9.10 -11.87
N ILE A 263 -14.10 -8.64 -11.39
CA ILE A 263 -13.63 -8.86 -10.02
C ILE A 263 -13.12 -7.54 -9.45
N ARG A 264 -13.60 -7.19 -8.25
CA ARG A 264 -13.04 -6.09 -7.46
C ARG A 264 -12.58 -6.61 -6.11
N LEU A 265 -11.38 -6.24 -5.70
CA LEU A 265 -10.85 -6.54 -4.37
C LEU A 265 -10.87 -5.26 -3.54
N HIS A 266 -11.53 -5.28 -2.39
CA HIS A 266 -11.51 -4.17 -1.44
C HIS A 266 -10.87 -4.62 -0.13
N THR A 267 -10.09 -3.74 0.51
CA THR A 267 -9.44 -4.03 1.80
C THR A 267 -9.95 -3.13 2.91
N PHE A 268 -10.03 -3.65 4.13
CA PHE A 268 -10.60 -2.93 5.29
C PHE A 268 -9.55 -2.46 6.30
N GLY A 269 -8.30 -2.92 6.18
CA GLY A 269 -7.18 -2.50 7.02
C GLY A 269 -6.53 -1.16 6.63
N LYS A 270 -7.23 -0.31 5.87
CA LYS A 270 -6.73 1.00 5.38
C LYS A 270 -7.70 2.11 5.77
N ALA A 271 -8.35 2.77 4.80
CA ALA A 271 -9.29 3.87 5.03
C ALA A 271 -10.46 3.53 5.99
N LEU A 272 -10.86 2.25 6.05
CA LEU A 272 -11.90 1.77 6.97
C LEU A 272 -11.36 1.26 8.31
N SER A 273 -10.05 1.40 8.52
CA SER A 273 -9.36 1.38 9.81
C SER A 273 -9.64 0.17 10.68
N ALA A 274 -9.91 -1.00 10.09
CA ALA A 274 -10.03 -2.25 10.85
C ALA A 274 -8.71 -2.67 11.53
N SER A 275 -7.63 -1.93 11.32
CA SER A 275 -6.33 -2.12 11.97
C SER A 275 -5.65 -0.78 12.27
N GLY A 276 -5.57 -0.40 13.55
CA GLY A 276 -4.71 0.69 14.03
C GLY A 276 -5.47 1.93 14.54
N GLY A 277 -5.62 1.99 15.86
CA GLY A 277 -5.89 3.23 16.60
C GLY A 277 -4.75 3.48 17.60
N ASN A 278 -4.55 4.74 17.95
CA ASN A 278 -3.70 5.26 19.02
C ASN A 278 -4.00 4.60 20.38
N HIS A 279 -2.93 4.26 21.11
CA HIS A 279 -2.96 3.42 22.32
C HIS A 279 -3.66 4.02 23.55
N GLU A 280 -4.01 5.30 23.54
CA GLU A 280 -4.56 5.98 24.73
C GLU A 280 -5.95 5.49 25.18
N THR A 281 -6.64 4.66 24.40
CA THR A 281 -7.91 4.00 24.82
C THR A 281 -7.83 2.46 24.88
N LEU A 282 -6.61 1.89 24.86
CA LEU A 282 -6.34 0.45 24.70
C LEU A 282 -6.06 -0.25 26.05
N ALA A 283 -7.03 -0.21 26.97
CA ALA A 283 -6.95 -0.98 28.22
C ALA A 283 -7.98 -2.13 28.33
N ARG A 284 -8.88 -2.31 27.35
CA ARG A 284 -9.98 -3.31 27.49
C ARG A 284 -10.11 -4.35 26.37
N PHE A 285 -9.47 -4.18 25.21
CA PHE A 285 -9.35 -5.21 24.17
C PHE A 285 -8.07 -4.92 23.36
N ASN A 286 -6.96 -5.61 23.67
CA ASN A 286 -5.63 -5.33 23.10
C ASN A 286 -5.27 -6.16 21.86
N ASP A 287 -6.11 -7.09 21.40
CA ASP A 287 -5.61 -8.20 20.54
C ASP A 287 -6.29 -8.34 19.18
N VAL A 288 -6.82 -7.25 18.66
CA VAL A 288 -7.81 -7.32 17.57
C VAL A 288 -7.35 -6.43 16.41
N ASN A 289 -6.18 -6.81 15.87
CA ASN A 289 -5.65 -6.36 14.59
C ASN A 289 -6.26 -7.21 13.48
N TYR A 290 -7.09 -6.58 12.65
CA TYR A 290 -7.92 -7.28 11.68
C TYR A 290 -7.78 -6.66 10.31
N VAL A 291 -6.97 -7.28 9.46
CA VAL A 291 -6.94 -6.93 8.04
C VAL A 291 -7.84 -7.93 7.33
N ILE A 292 -9.06 -7.54 6.97
CA ILE A 292 -9.90 -8.34 6.07
C ILE A 292 -9.89 -7.70 4.69
N ALA A 293 -10.11 -8.52 3.67
CA ALA A 293 -10.54 -8.07 2.35
C ALA A 293 -11.84 -8.75 1.93
N ILE A 294 -12.52 -8.17 0.94
CA ILE A 294 -13.63 -8.80 0.24
C ILE A 294 -13.31 -8.88 -1.24
N ILE A 295 -13.62 -10.02 -1.84
CA ILE A 295 -13.65 -10.19 -3.29
C ILE A 295 -15.09 -10.03 -3.73
N LEU A 296 -15.35 -9.05 -4.60
CA LEU A 296 -16.64 -8.79 -5.21
C LEU A 296 -16.66 -9.32 -6.64
N GLY A 297 -17.79 -9.89 -7.03
CA GLY A 297 -18.01 -10.37 -8.39
C GLY A 297 -19.42 -10.93 -8.53
N ASN A 298 -19.60 -11.85 -9.48
CA ASN A 298 -20.84 -12.59 -9.65
C ASN A 298 -20.88 -13.87 -8.79
N LYS A 299 -22.04 -14.52 -8.69
CA LYS A 299 -22.18 -15.77 -7.93
C LYS A 299 -21.32 -16.90 -8.47
N THR A 300 -21.03 -16.91 -9.77
CA THR A 300 -20.15 -17.90 -10.39
C THR A 300 -18.70 -17.74 -9.92
N ILE A 301 -18.20 -16.50 -9.83
CA ILE A 301 -16.87 -16.18 -9.29
C ILE A 301 -16.79 -16.58 -7.82
N LYS A 302 -17.79 -16.21 -7.00
CA LYS A 302 -17.85 -16.63 -5.59
C LYS A 302 -17.79 -18.16 -5.46
N ARG A 303 -18.57 -18.89 -6.26
CA ARG A 303 -18.56 -20.37 -6.27
C ARG A 303 -17.21 -20.93 -6.72
N ALA A 304 -16.58 -20.36 -7.75
CA ALA A 304 -15.26 -20.79 -8.22
C ALA A 304 -14.22 -20.61 -7.12
N LEU A 305 -14.20 -19.48 -6.43
CA LEU A 305 -13.30 -19.23 -5.29
C LEU A 305 -13.51 -20.27 -4.18
N VAL A 306 -14.76 -20.51 -3.76
CA VAL A 306 -15.08 -21.46 -2.68
C VAL A 306 -14.69 -22.90 -3.03
N ASN A 307 -14.68 -23.29 -4.31
CA ASN A 307 -14.37 -24.65 -4.74
C ASN A 307 -12.91 -24.87 -5.17
N LEU A 308 -12.21 -23.81 -5.57
CA LEU A 308 -10.91 -23.94 -6.23
C LEU A 308 -9.79 -23.19 -5.50
N ALA A 309 -10.10 -22.19 -4.67
CA ALA A 309 -9.10 -21.41 -3.95
C ALA A 309 -8.70 -22.11 -2.65
N ARG A 310 -7.49 -22.65 -2.60
CA ARG A 310 -6.90 -23.23 -1.38
C ARG A 310 -6.92 -22.25 -0.18
N PRO A 311 -6.62 -20.95 -0.35
CA PRO A 311 -6.71 -19.99 0.75
C PRO A 311 -8.13 -19.75 1.25
N VAL A 312 -9.19 -20.15 0.52
CA VAL A 312 -10.57 -20.10 1.02
C VAL A 312 -10.95 -21.40 1.75
N ILE A 313 -10.47 -22.55 1.24
CA ILE A 313 -10.87 -23.89 1.70
C ILE A 313 -10.15 -24.30 2.99
N TYR A 314 -8.83 -24.06 3.07
CA TYR A 314 -7.95 -24.60 4.09
C TYR A 314 -7.53 -23.58 5.16
N THR A 315 -8.31 -22.52 5.32
CA THR A 315 -8.10 -21.49 6.35
C THR A 315 -9.32 -21.39 7.27
N THR A 316 -9.12 -20.92 8.49
CA THR A 316 -10.24 -20.65 9.41
C THR A 316 -11.04 -19.45 8.88
N ALA A 317 -12.37 -19.54 8.93
CA ALA A 317 -13.25 -18.46 8.47
C ALA A 317 -13.04 -17.17 9.27
N PRO A 318 -13.32 -15.99 8.68
CA PRO A 318 -13.28 -14.72 9.38
C PRO A 318 -14.19 -14.72 10.62
N ALA A 319 -13.59 -14.45 11.78
CA ALA A 319 -14.27 -14.41 13.07
C ALA A 319 -15.32 -13.29 13.14
N PHE A 320 -16.36 -13.47 13.97
CA PHE A 320 -17.48 -12.53 14.10
C PHE A 320 -17.00 -11.12 14.46
N SER A 321 -16.10 -10.99 15.43
CA SER A 321 -15.55 -9.69 15.85
C SER A 321 -14.87 -8.95 14.70
N VAL A 322 -14.23 -9.67 13.80
CA VAL A 322 -13.55 -9.15 12.61
C VAL A 322 -14.58 -8.61 11.61
N VAL A 323 -15.62 -9.39 11.35
CA VAL A 323 -16.70 -9.04 10.41
C VAL A 323 -17.56 -7.90 10.95
N ALA A 324 -17.80 -7.85 12.26
CA ALA A 324 -18.49 -6.75 12.92
C ALA A 324 -17.71 -5.43 12.82
N ALA A 325 -16.38 -5.46 12.94
CA ALA A 325 -15.56 -4.27 12.70
C ALA A 325 -15.67 -3.79 11.24
N VAL A 326 -15.69 -4.71 10.27
CA VAL A 326 -15.92 -4.36 8.85
C VAL A 326 -17.30 -3.72 8.68
N ARG A 327 -18.36 -4.33 9.22
CA ARG A 327 -19.72 -3.80 9.10
C ARG A 327 -19.85 -2.41 9.74
N ALA A 328 -19.21 -2.18 10.89
CA ALA A 328 -19.13 -0.88 11.54
C ALA A 328 -18.52 0.19 10.62
N GLY A 329 -17.41 -0.12 9.94
CA GLY A 329 -16.82 0.77 8.93
C GLY A 329 -17.81 1.11 7.80
N TYR A 330 -18.55 0.12 7.30
CA TYR A 330 -19.60 0.35 6.31
C TYR A 330 -20.80 1.13 6.84
N ASN A 331 -21.18 1.01 8.11
CA ASN A 331 -22.24 1.81 8.72
C ASN A 331 -21.85 3.30 8.73
N LEU A 332 -20.58 3.60 9.05
CA LEU A 332 -20.04 4.97 8.98
C LEU A 332 -20.07 5.53 7.55
N LEU A 333 -19.67 4.73 6.54
CA LEU A 333 -19.78 5.12 5.13
C LEU A 333 -21.25 5.35 4.71
N LYS A 334 -22.14 4.39 5.01
CA LYS A 334 -23.56 4.41 4.61
C LYS A 334 -24.30 5.62 5.17
N SER A 335 -24.01 5.97 6.43
CA SER A 335 -24.60 7.12 7.14
C SER A 335 -24.07 8.48 6.68
N GLY A 336 -22.98 8.50 5.91
CA GLY A 336 -22.35 9.74 5.43
C GLY A 336 -21.46 10.43 6.48
N GLN A 337 -21.25 9.82 7.64
CA GLN A 337 -20.37 10.37 8.69
C GLN A 337 -18.92 10.51 8.23
N THR A 338 -18.49 9.74 7.23
CA THR A 338 -17.15 9.80 6.66
C THR A 338 -16.97 10.90 5.61
N LYS A 339 -18.04 11.55 5.15
CA LYS A 339 -17.97 12.53 4.06
C LYS A 339 -17.04 13.72 4.39
N PRO A 340 -17.11 14.35 5.58
CA PRO A 340 -16.18 15.43 5.92
C PRO A 340 -14.72 14.97 5.94
N ALA A 341 -14.47 13.73 6.36
CA ALA A 341 -13.13 13.14 6.38
C ALA A 341 -12.57 12.95 4.95
N GLN A 342 -13.40 12.44 4.04
CA GLN A 342 -13.07 12.30 2.61
C GLN A 342 -12.74 13.66 1.98
N GLU A 343 -13.61 14.65 2.18
CA GLU A 343 -13.42 16.01 1.67
C GLU A 343 -12.16 16.67 2.25
N ASN A 344 -11.86 16.45 3.53
CA ASN A 344 -10.68 17.01 4.15
C ASN A 344 -9.38 16.44 3.56
N VAL A 345 -9.31 15.11 3.36
CA VAL A 345 -8.14 14.49 2.71
C VAL A 345 -7.90 15.09 1.32
N GLN A 346 -8.97 15.26 0.53
CA GLN A 346 -8.90 15.88 -0.79
C GLN A 346 -8.43 17.34 -0.72
N ARG A 347 -8.88 18.10 0.27
CA ARG A 347 -8.45 19.49 0.50
C ARG A 347 -6.98 19.56 0.86
N LEU A 348 -6.50 18.70 1.76
CA LEU A 348 -5.11 18.69 2.24
C LEU A 348 -4.11 18.35 1.14
N VAL A 349 -4.42 17.37 0.28
CA VAL A 349 -3.55 17.02 -0.85
C VAL A 349 -3.50 18.16 -1.87
N ARG A 350 -4.64 18.81 -2.16
CA ARG A 350 -4.64 20.01 -3.01
C ARG A 350 -3.85 21.15 -2.37
N HIS A 351 -3.96 21.35 -1.05
CA HIS A 351 -3.18 22.34 -0.32
C HIS A 351 -1.69 22.07 -0.47
N LEU A 352 -1.23 20.83 -0.23
CA LEU A 352 0.14 20.41 -0.46
C LEU A 352 0.63 20.82 -1.87
N TYR A 353 -0.10 20.46 -2.91
CA TYR A 353 0.28 20.75 -4.30
C TYR A 353 0.39 22.26 -4.57
N LYS A 354 -0.51 23.08 -4.02
CA LYS A 354 -0.38 24.56 -4.09
C LYS A 354 0.85 25.06 -3.34
N THR A 355 1.11 24.54 -2.14
CA THR A 355 2.24 24.96 -1.31
C THR A 355 3.58 24.60 -1.94
N ILE A 356 3.72 23.41 -2.54
CA ILE A 356 4.97 23.02 -3.21
C ILE A 356 5.19 23.77 -4.52
N ASN A 357 4.13 24.01 -5.31
CA ASN A 357 4.24 24.72 -6.60
C ASN A 357 4.55 26.21 -6.44
N SER A 358 4.25 26.80 -5.28
CA SER A 358 4.56 28.20 -4.95
C SER A 358 5.89 28.37 -4.20
N ASN A 359 6.62 27.29 -3.91
CA ASN A 359 7.84 27.33 -3.12
C ASN A 359 9.10 27.35 -4.00
N ALA A 360 9.87 28.45 -3.95
CA ALA A 360 11.08 28.64 -4.75
C ALA A 360 12.19 27.59 -4.47
N ILE A 361 12.30 27.10 -3.23
CA ILE A 361 13.27 26.05 -2.88
C ILE A 361 12.87 24.72 -3.51
N TRP A 362 11.57 24.41 -3.48
CA TRP A 362 11.05 23.21 -4.14
C TRP A 362 11.30 23.22 -5.65
N GLU A 363 11.07 24.36 -6.30
CA GLU A 363 11.33 24.55 -7.73
C GLU A 363 12.81 24.31 -8.06
N GLU A 364 13.73 24.92 -7.32
CA GLU A 364 15.18 24.73 -7.52
C GLU A 364 15.63 23.30 -7.22
N ALA A 365 15.12 22.68 -6.16
CA ALA A 365 15.41 21.30 -5.81
C ALA A 365 14.94 20.32 -6.88
N THR A 366 13.79 20.60 -7.50
CA THR A 366 13.24 19.84 -8.63
C THR A 366 14.11 19.99 -9.88
N LYS A 367 14.54 21.21 -10.23
CA LYS A 367 15.47 21.46 -11.35
C LYS A 367 16.81 20.73 -11.20
N ARG A 368 17.28 20.57 -9.96
CA ARG A 368 18.49 19.81 -9.63
C ARG A 368 18.25 18.30 -9.54
N GLY A 369 17.00 17.83 -9.58
CA GLY A 369 16.67 16.43 -9.36
C GLY A 369 17.05 15.93 -7.96
N ILE A 370 16.98 16.79 -6.95
CA ILE A 370 17.15 16.41 -5.52
C ILE A 370 15.88 15.72 -5.02
N LEU A 371 14.74 16.32 -5.34
CA LEU A 371 13.41 15.79 -5.08
C LEU A 371 12.45 16.12 -6.23
N SER A 372 11.35 15.38 -6.34
CA SER A 372 10.20 15.74 -7.18
C SER A 372 8.96 15.00 -6.69
N VAL A 373 7.80 15.39 -7.23
CA VAL A 373 6.55 14.62 -7.14
C VAL A 373 6.06 14.42 -8.58
N PRO A 374 5.61 13.20 -8.97
CA PRO A 374 5.05 12.94 -10.29
C PRO A 374 3.64 13.55 -10.42
N LEU A 375 3.57 14.88 -10.38
CA LEU A 375 2.33 15.63 -10.46
C LEU A 375 1.84 15.70 -11.91
N ARG A 376 0.57 15.37 -12.14
CA ARG A 376 -0.08 15.58 -13.44
C ARG A 376 -0.20 17.08 -13.73
N GLU A 377 -0.06 17.49 -14.99
CA GLU A 377 -0.23 18.89 -15.38
C GLU A 377 -1.66 19.40 -15.08
N ASP A 378 -2.66 18.53 -15.27
CA ASP A 378 -4.09 18.79 -15.10
C ASP A 378 -4.60 18.45 -13.68
N TRP A 379 -3.73 18.47 -12.66
CA TRP A 379 -4.09 18.05 -11.31
C TRP A 379 -5.15 18.94 -10.65
N GLU A 380 -5.22 20.23 -11.00
CA GLU A 380 -6.19 21.18 -10.43
C GLU A 380 -7.61 20.88 -10.88
N GLU A 381 -7.77 20.42 -12.13
CA GLU A 381 -9.05 20.07 -12.73
C GLU A 381 -9.51 18.66 -12.35
N GLN A 382 -8.63 17.82 -11.78
CA GLN A 382 -9.01 16.47 -11.39
C GLN A 382 -10.11 16.50 -10.30
N PRO A 383 -11.18 15.72 -10.48
CA PRO A 383 -12.29 15.66 -9.51
C PRO A 383 -11.82 15.17 -8.15
N PHE A 384 -10.83 14.28 -8.13
CA PHE A 384 -10.20 13.75 -6.93
C PHE A 384 -8.72 13.48 -7.17
N LEU A 385 -7.98 13.44 -6.07
CA LEU A 385 -6.57 13.06 -6.01
C LEU A 385 -6.42 11.84 -5.11
N THR A 386 -5.32 11.12 -5.27
CA THR A 386 -4.94 10.12 -4.27
C THR A 386 -4.55 10.78 -2.95
N HIS A 387 -4.64 10.03 -1.87
CA HIS A 387 -4.16 10.44 -0.54
C HIS A 387 -2.68 10.09 -0.31
N ILE A 388 -2.02 9.49 -1.30
CA ILE A 388 -0.63 9.04 -1.23
C ILE A 388 0.19 9.93 -2.15
N VAL A 389 1.20 10.61 -1.62
CA VAL A 389 2.09 11.47 -2.41
C VAL A 389 3.52 10.94 -2.28
N PRO A 390 4.13 10.42 -3.36
CA PRO A 390 5.52 10.00 -3.30
C PRO A 390 6.45 11.18 -3.54
N ILE A 391 7.30 11.48 -2.57
CA ILE A 391 8.41 12.40 -2.77
C ILE A 391 9.56 11.61 -3.38
N TRP A 392 9.71 11.69 -4.69
CA TRP A 392 10.80 11.04 -5.42
C TRP A 392 12.10 11.71 -5.04
N THR A 393 13.14 10.90 -4.84
CA THR A 393 14.46 11.36 -4.43
C THR A 393 15.51 10.52 -5.14
N ARG A 394 16.76 11.01 -5.14
CA ARG A 394 17.88 10.15 -5.56
C ARG A 394 18.07 8.99 -4.60
N GLN A 395 18.77 7.96 -5.05
CA GLN A 395 19.08 6.81 -4.20
C GLN A 395 19.77 7.24 -2.90
N ARG A 396 19.33 6.67 -1.76
CA ARG A 396 19.74 7.01 -0.37
C ARG A 396 19.23 8.35 0.17
N TYR A 397 18.85 9.31 -0.68
CA TYR A 397 18.32 10.59 -0.21
C TYR A 397 16.98 10.39 0.51
N SER A 398 16.20 9.37 0.14
CA SER A 398 14.99 8.95 0.83
C SER A 398 15.19 8.76 2.34
N TYR A 399 16.26 8.07 2.75
CA TYR A 399 16.60 7.86 4.16
C TYR A 399 17.02 9.16 4.83
N TRP A 400 17.83 9.98 4.15
CA TRP A 400 18.26 11.27 4.71
C TRP A 400 17.10 12.23 4.92
N LEU A 401 16.16 12.26 3.98
CA LEU A 401 14.93 13.01 4.11
C LEU A 401 14.09 12.47 5.27
N VAL A 402 13.88 11.16 5.37
CA VAL A 402 13.14 10.56 6.50
C VAL A 402 13.82 10.85 7.84
N PHE A 403 15.16 10.83 7.91
CA PHE A 403 15.86 11.21 9.13
C PHE A 403 15.57 12.66 9.51
N HIS A 404 15.66 13.57 8.54
CA HIS A 404 15.34 14.97 8.75
C HIS A 404 13.88 15.14 9.22
N LEU A 405 12.92 14.52 8.53
CA LEU A 405 11.50 14.57 8.91
C LEU A 405 11.27 14.04 10.33
N GLN A 406 11.92 12.96 10.74
CA GLN A 406 11.80 12.43 12.09
C GLN A 406 12.36 13.39 13.15
N PHE A 407 13.46 14.10 12.89
CA PHE A 407 13.94 15.17 13.78
C PHE A 407 12.98 16.36 13.84
N SER A 408 12.29 16.64 12.73
CA SER A 408 11.24 17.66 12.62
C SER A 408 9.86 17.16 13.08
N LYS A 409 9.76 15.99 13.72
CA LYS A 409 8.54 15.38 14.26
C LYS A 409 7.46 15.05 13.21
N PHE A 410 7.87 14.72 11.99
CA PHE A 410 7.00 14.19 10.94
C PHE A 410 7.32 12.72 10.65
N CYS A 411 6.28 11.89 10.54
CA CYS A 411 6.42 10.48 10.22
C CYS A 411 6.11 10.22 8.76
N ALA A 412 7.09 9.74 8.01
CA ALA A 412 6.95 9.23 6.65
C ALA A 412 7.87 8.01 6.46
N PHE A 413 7.62 7.20 5.44
CA PHE A 413 8.38 5.98 5.20
C PHE A 413 9.26 6.08 3.95
N PRO A 414 10.55 5.69 4.04
CA PRO A 414 11.38 5.56 2.85
C PRO A 414 11.01 4.26 2.14
N ILE A 415 10.83 4.35 0.83
CA ILE A 415 10.58 3.22 -0.05
C ILE A 415 11.79 3.07 -0.98
N GLU A 416 12.38 1.89 -0.94
CA GLU A 416 13.62 1.54 -1.62
C GLU A 416 13.48 0.18 -2.30
N TYR A 417 14.51 -0.19 -3.08
CA TYR A 417 14.63 -1.54 -3.62
C TYR A 417 14.56 -2.61 -2.49
N PRO A 418 13.81 -3.72 -2.66
CA PRO A 418 13.18 -4.19 -3.89
C PRO A 418 11.72 -3.75 -4.09
N THR A 419 11.13 -2.98 -3.16
CA THR A 419 9.73 -2.54 -3.27
C THR A 419 9.53 -1.64 -4.49
N VAL A 420 10.56 -0.85 -4.82
CA VAL A 420 10.60 -0.05 -6.04
C VAL A 420 11.90 -0.28 -6.81
N PRO A 421 11.94 -0.03 -8.13
CA PRO A 421 13.16 -0.23 -8.93
C PRO A 421 14.35 0.60 -8.42
N LYS A 422 15.58 0.09 -8.63
CA LYS A 422 16.80 0.81 -8.24
C LYS A 422 16.88 2.18 -8.94
N GLY A 423 17.31 3.19 -8.21
CA GLY A 423 17.43 4.57 -8.70
C GLY A 423 16.12 5.35 -8.67
N GLN A 424 15.00 4.72 -8.33
CA GLN A 424 13.72 5.38 -8.16
C GLN A 424 13.34 5.40 -6.66
N SER A 425 14.21 5.89 -5.79
CA SER A 425 13.94 5.91 -4.35
C SER A 425 12.93 7.02 -4.02
N ARG A 426 12.03 6.79 -3.06
CA ARG A 426 11.02 7.79 -2.72
C ARG A 426 10.64 7.75 -1.24
N VAL A 427 10.13 8.85 -0.73
CA VAL A 427 9.49 8.91 0.60
C VAL A 427 7.99 8.91 0.38
N ARG A 428 7.31 7.88 0.89
CA ARG A 428 5.86 7.77 0.80
C ARG A 428 5.22 8.60 1.91
N VAL A 429 4.47 9.62 1.51
CA VAL A 429 3.66 10.48 2.39
C VAL A 429 2.19 10.13 2.20
N ALA A 430 1.48 9.80 3.27
CA ALA A 430 0.06 9.48 3.26
C ALA A 430 -0.72 10.52 4.07
N PHE A 431 -1.77 11.08 3.48
CA PHE A 431 -2.61 12.09 4.09
C PHE A 431 -3.81 11.46 4.80
N HIS A 432 -4.13 12.00 5.97
CA HIS A 432 -5.19 11.53 6.84
C HIS A 432 -6.20 12.64 7.11
N ALA A 433 -7.44 12.25 7.37
CA ALA A 433 -8.54 13.19 7.61
C ALA A 433 -8.37 14.05 8.86
N ASN A 434 -7.53 13.65 9.82
CA ASN A 434 -7.22 14.43 11.02
C ASN A 434 -6.00 15.36 10.85
N ASN A 435 -5.29 15.32 9.71
CA ASN A 435 -4.23 16.29 9.45
C ASN A 435 -4.83 17.70 9.27
N THR A 436 -4.02 18.73 9.57
CA THR A 436 -4.38 20.14 9.38
C THR A 436 -3.53 20.79 8.30
N GLU A 437 -3.99 21.91 7.73
CA GLU A 437 -3.19 22.66 6.74
C GLU A 437 -1.86 23.13 7.34
N ASP A 438 -1.84 23.60 8.59
CA ASP A 438 -0.61 23.95 9.32
C ASP A 438 0.39 22.79 9.39
N GLN A 439 -0.11 21.56 9.61
CA GLN A 439 0.75 20.37 9.60
C GLN A 439 1.28 20.05 8.20
N VAL A 440 0.49 20.29 7.15
CA VAL A 440 0.92 20.13 5.76
C VAL A 440 1.98 21.17 5.40
N GLU A 441 1.77 22.44 5.80
CA GLU A 441 2.74 23.51 5.61
C GLU A 441 4.03 23.25 6.39
N GLY A 442 3.93 22.78 7.62
CA GLY A 442 5.08 22.35 8.42
C GLY A 442 5.84 21.20 7.78
N LEU A 443 5.14 20.21 7.20
CA LEU A 443 5.75 19.13 6.44
C LEU A 443 6.51 19.67 5.22
N VAL A 444 5.88 20.54 4.42
CA VAL A 444 6.54 21.15 3.25
C VAL A 444 7.75 21.96 3.66
N SER A 445 7.65 22.76 4.73
CA SER A 445 8.78 23.52 5.28
C SER A 445 9.93 22.60 5.64
N ALA A 446 9.69 21.50 6.36
CA ALA A 446 10.74 20.56 6.73
C ALA A 446 11.38 19.87 5.51
N ILE A 447 10.60 19.54 4.47
CA ILE A 447 11.14 18.99 3.22
C ILE A 447 12.01 20.04 2.51
N CYS A 448 11.55 21.29 2.45
CA CYS A 448 12.28 22.39 1.83
C CYS A 448 13.57 22.75 2.60
N ASP A 449 13.55 22.72 3.94
CA ASP A 449 14.74 22.94 4.76
C ASP A 449 15.81 21.87 4.48
N TRP A 450 15.39 20.60 4.40
CA TRP A 450 16.27 19.52 3.97
C TRP A 450 16.79 19.72 2.55
N ALA A 451 15.92 20.09 1.61
CA ALA A 451 16.29 20.30 0.21
C ALA A 451 17.28 21.47 0.06
N GLN A 452 17.09 22.55 0.81
CA GLN A 452 18.00 23.69 0.87
C GLN A 452 19.38 23.27 1.39
N GLU A 453 19.45 22.49 2.47
CA GLU A 453 20.71 21.93 2.96
C GLU A 453 21.40 21.09 1.87
N MET A 454 20.65 20.27 1.14
CA MET A 454 21.19 19.46 0.04
C MET A 454 21.71 20.32 -1.12
N ILE A 455 21.00 21.40 -1.49
CA ILE A 455 21.45 22.36 -2.50
C ILE A 455 22.78 23.02 -2.09
N GLU A 456 22.91 23.40 -0.82
CA GLU A 456 24.13 24.01 -0.29
C GLU A 456 25.30 23.02 -0.30
N ILE A 457 25.06 21.77 0.12
CA ILE A 457 26.06 20.70 0.07
C ILE A 457 26.56 20.47 -1.38
N GLU A 458 25.67 20.50 -2.37
CA GLU A 458 26.06 20.36 -3.78
C GLU A 458 26.82 21.58 -4.32
N LYS A 459 26.48 22.79 -3.87
CA LYS A 459 27.17 24.04 -4.26
C LYS A 459 28.57 24.14 -3.64
N CYS A 460 28.78 23.61 -2.43
CA CYS A 460 30.08 23.56 -1.76
C CYS A 460 30.99 22.48 -2.37
N VAL A 461 31.41 22.67 -3.63
CA VAL A 461 32.39 21.82 -4.32
C VAL A 461 33.80 22.10 -3.78
N GLY A 462 34.16 21.48 -2.65
CA GLY A 462 35.52 21.50 -2.11
C GLY A 462 35.60 21.28 -0.61
N ASN A 463 36.04 20.09 -0.18
CA ASN A 463 36.36 19.70 1.21
C ASN A 463 35.25 19.73 2.29
N GLY A 464 33.99 20.04 1.95
CA GLY A 464 32.84 19.95 2.87
C GLY A 464 32.23 18.55 3.02
N ASN A 465 31.54 18.31 4.15
CA ASN A 465 30.79 17.07 4.40
C ASN A 465 29.64 16.90 3.39
N ARG A 466 29.65 15.78 2.65
CA ARG A 466 28.63 15.44 1.61
C ARG A 466 27.32 14.83 2.14
N ILE A 467 27.10 14.91 3.45
CA ILE A 467 26.01 14.22 4.16
C ILE A 467 25.26 15.28 5.00
N PRO A 468 23.92 15.34 4.93
CA PRO A 468 23.12 16.33 5.69
C PRO A 468 23.18 16.09 7.20
N LYS A 469 22.90 17.14 7.98
CA LYS A 469 23.03 17.19 9.44
C LYS A 469 22.33 16.02 10.13
N ALA A 470 21.06 15.80 9.80
CA ALA A 470 20.27 14.70 10.34
C ALA A 470 20.94 13.34 10.11
N ALA A 471 21.43 13.08 8.90
CA ALA A 471 22.13 11.84 8.59
C ALA A 471 23.48 11.73 9.32
N ARG A 472 24.21 12.84 9.51
CA ARG A 472 25.44 12.86 10.31
C ARG A 472 25.16 12.50 11.77
N GLU A 473 24.11 13.03 12.37
CA GLU A 473 23.72 12.72 13.75
C GLU A 473 23.36 11.23 13.90
N VAL A 474 22.57 10.68 12.98
CA VAL A 474 22.23 9.25 12.97
C VAL A 474 23.48 8.38 12.81
N TYR A 475 24.39 8.74 11.90
CA TYR A 475 25.64 8.01 11.70
C TYR A 475 26.63 8.17 12.88
N ALA A 476 26.65 9.30 13.57
CA ALA A 476 27.48 9.51 14.75
C ALA A 476 27.03 8.61 15.92
N ILE A 477 25.71 8.47 16.13
CA ILE A 477 25.15 7.53 17.11
C ILE A 477 25.61 6.08 16.83
N MET A 478 25.91 5.73 15.58
CA MET A 478 26.48 4.42 15.23
C MET A 478 27.97 4.28 15.58
N GLY A 479 28.71 5.38 15.55
CA GLY A 479 30.17 5.44 15.69
C GLY A 479 30.68 5.29 17.12
N ASP A 480 29.87 5.63 18.12
CA ASP A 480 30.21 5.49 19.56
C ASP A 480 30.20 4.05 20.07
N GLU A 481 29.84 3.07 19.23
CA GLU A 481 30.03 1.65 19.54
C GLU A 481 31.23 0.98 18.83
N ASN A 482 31.99 1.65 17.93
CA ASN A 482 33.16 1.00 17.29
C ASN A 482 34.16 1.86 16.47
N VAL A 483 34.32 3.16 16.70
CA VAL A 483 35.37 3.94 16.00
C VAL A 483 36.47 4.38 16.96
N GLY A 484 37.22 3.39 17.42
CA GLY A 484 38.42 3.57 18.23
C GLY A 484 39.56 2.66 17.80
N ARG A 485 39.75 2.40 16.49
CA ARG A 485 40.99 1.84 15.91
C ARG A 485 40.88 1.68 14.39
N SER A 486 41.29 2.71 13.65
CA SER A 486 41.98 2.54 12.37
C SER A 486 42.63 3.86 11.97
N ARG A 487 43.81 4.16 12.55
CA ARG A 487 44.76 5.06 11.89
C ARG A 487 45.41 4.28 10.74
N PRO A 488 45.51 4.81 9.51
CA PRO A 488 46.38 4.23 8.50
C PRO A 488 47.82 4.45 8.97
N LYS A 489 48.61 3.38 9.13
CA LYS A 489 50.06 3.52 9.23
C LYS A 489 50.56 4.03 7.89
N ALA A 490 51.13 5.23 7.88
CA ALA A 490 51.92 5.74 6.78
C ALA A 490 53.12 4.80 6.57
N SER A 491 53.28 4.31 5.35
CA SER A 491 54.53 3.73 4.87
C SER A 491 55.56 4.86 4.73
N GLN A 492 56.63 4.81 5.52
CA GLN A 492 57.88 5.52 5.22
C GLN A 492 58.83 4.53 4.56
N SER A 493 59.40 5.00 3.44
CA SER A 493 60.64 4.61 2.74
C SER A 493 61.30 3.28 3.09
#